data_AF-A0A3P7PSM1-F1
#
_entry.id   AF-A0A3P7PSM1-F1
#
_cell.length_a   1.000
_cell.length_b   1.000
_cell.length_c   1.000
_cell.angle_alpha   90.00
_cell.angle_beta   90.00
_cell.angle_gamma   90.00
#
_symmetry.space_group_name_H-M   'P 1'
#
loop_
_entity.id
_entity.type
_entity.pdbx_description
1 polymer ?
#
loop_
_entity_poly.entity_id
_entity_poly.type
_entity_poly.pdbx_seq_one_letter_code
_entity_poly.pdbx_strand_id
1 'polypeptide(L)'
;NVYTCQHFRPDNQAVLLGSADFDHVNCACVGDLDFDGRPEIVIGTFGKQLLLYRWVDEKASDPAAATDKVLPRGHYECVSRRTVAGQVHSLLYGYDFLGDGCLCLAVLTSQGLQVLQCKSETVMDLLERRLDCLFTESKS
;
A
#
# COMPACT_ATOMS: atom_id res chain seq x y z
N ASN A 1 -20.45 5.44 18.84
CA ASN A 1 -19.71 5.61 17.57
C ASN A 1 -18.22 5.65 17.91
N VAL A 2 -17.46 4.60 17.57
CA VAL A 2 -16.04 4.43 17.99
C VAL A 2 -15.07 5.17 17.06
N TYR A 3 -15.58 5.73 15.96
CA TYR A 3 -14.79 6.46 14.98
C TYR A 3 -14.86 7.96 15.25
N THR A 4 -13.72 8.57 15.56
CA THR A 4 -13.57 10.03 15.63
C THR A 4 -12.78 10.51 14.41
N CYS A 5 -13.44 11.17 13.46
CA CYS A 5 -12.72 11.94 12.44
C CYS A 5 -12.37 13.29 13.06
N GLN A 6 -11.18 13.40 13.64
CA GLN A 6 -10.80 14.59 14.41
C GLN A 6 -10.67 15.85 13.53
N HIS A 7 -10.43 15.70 12.22
CA HIS A 7 -10.29 16.82 11.29
C HIS A 7 -10.77 16.47 9.86
N PHE A 8 -12.09 16.48 9.62
CA PHE A 8 -12.60 16.59 8.24
C PHE A 8 -12.45 18.06 7.80
N ARG A 9 -11.26 18.40 7.28
CA ARG A 9 -11.02 19.65 6.55
C ARG A 9 -10.74 19.29 5.10
N PRO A 10 -11.24 20.05 4.12
CA PRO A 10 -10.87 19.86 2.71
C PRO A 10 -9.35 19.81 2.49
N ASP A 11 -8.62 20.54 3.33
CA ASP A 11 -7.16 20.67 3.28
C ASP A 11 -6.40 19.46 3.89
N ASN A 12 -7.11 18.53 4.55
CA ASN A 12 -6.54 17.33 5.17
C ASN A 12 -6.85 16.08 4.34
N GLN A 13 -6.65 16.19 3.03
CA GLN A 13 -6.85 15.13 2.06
C GLN A 13 -5.55 14.94 1.27
N ALA A 14 -5.05 13.70 1.22
CA ALA A 14 -3.98 13.34 0.30
C ALA A 14 -4.62 13.03 -1.06
N VAL A 15 -4.27 13.83 -2.09
CA VAL A 15 -4.72 13.56 -3.46
C VAL A 15 -3.82 12.48 -4.05
N LEU A 16 -4.42 11.35 -4.42
CA LEU A 16 -3.73 10.29 -5.14
C LEU A 16 -3.71 10.66 -6.63
N LEU A 17 -2.61 11.26 -7.07
CA LEU A 17 -2.45 11.70 -8.45
C LEU A 17 -2.67 10.51 -9.41
N GLY A 18 -3.41 10.76 -10.48
CA GLY A 18 -3.78 9.74 -11.46
C GLY A 18 -4.93 8.81 -11.05
N SER A 19 -5.44 8.84 -9.81
CA SER A 19 -6.49 7.89 -9.40
C SER A 19 -7.81 8.15 -10.10
N ALA A 20 -8.10 9.41 -10.44
CA ALA A 20 -9.32 9.84 -11.12
C ALA A 20 -9.23 9.83 -12.65
N ASP A 21 -8.03 9.69 -13.21
CA ASP A 21 -7.80 9.79 -14.67
C ASP A 21 -8.21 8.52 -15.41
N PHE A 22 -8.37 7.40 -14.70
CA PHE A 22 -8.58 6.09 -15.31
C PHE A 22 -10.05 5.67 -15.34
N ASP A 23 -10.75 5.69 -14.20
CA ASP A 23 -12.17 5.35 -14.09
C ASP A 23 -12.70 5.66 -12.66
N HIS A 24 -13.98 5.41 -12.42
CA HIS A 24 -14.59 5.43 -11.10
C HIS A 24 -13.89 4.45 -10.14
N VAL A 25 -13.42 5.00 -9.03
CA VAL A 25 -12.88 4.27 -7.89
C VAL A 25 -14.03 3.61 -7.13
N ASN A 26 -14.02 2.29 -7.02
CA ASN A 26 -15.07 1.52 -6.35
C ASN A 26 -14.69 1.16 -4.91
N CYS A 27 -13.43 0.80 -4.69
CA CYS A 27 -12.96 0.32 -3.40
C CYS A 27 -11.47 0.60 -3.23
N ALA A 28 -11.02 0.59 -1.98
CA ALA A 28 -9.62 0.72 -1.62
C ALA A 28 -9.29 -0.20 -0.45
N CYS A 29 -8.02 -0.58 -0.34
CA CYS A 29 -7.48 -1.35 0.77
C CYS A 29 -6.08 -0.84 1.12
N VAL A 30 -5.65 -1.05 2.35
CA VAL A 30 -4.34 -0.63 2.86
C VAL A 30 -3.65 -1.84 3.48
N GLY A 31 -2.38 -2.05 3.14
CA GLY A 31 -1.60 -3.20 3.60
C GLY A 31 -0.17 -3.16 3.10
N ASP A 32 0.69 -3.95 3.75
CA ASP A 32 2.09 -4.12 3.35
C ASP A 32 2.18 -5.20 2.25
N LEU A 33 2.20 -4.78 0.99
CA LEU A 33 2.07 -5.69 -0.15
C LEU A 33 3.41 -6.27 -0.59
N ASP A 34 4.51 -5.57 -0.31
CA ASP A 34 5.85 -5.98 -0.68
C ASP A 34 6.69 -6.51 0.50
N PHE A 35 6.08 -6.58 1.69
CA PHE A 35 6.65 -7.09 2.93
C PHE A 35 7.75 -6.19 3.55
N ASP A 36 7.90 -4.96 3.07
CA ASP A 36 8.92 -4.01 3.53
C ASP A 36 8.62 -3.41 4.92
N GLY A 37 7.41 -3.58 5.43
CA GLY A 37 6.92 -3.06 6.71
C GLY A 37 6.24 -1.69 6.62
N ARG A 38 6.11 -1.10 5.43
CA ARG A 38 5.42 0.16 5.16
C ARG A 38 4.11 -0.13 4.43
N PRO A 39 2.96 0.40 4.89
CA PRO A 39 1.69 0.13 4.23
C PRO A 39 1.59 0.86 2.89
N GLU A 40 1.20 0.13 1.85
CA GLU A 40 0.74 0.67 0.59
C GLU A 40 -0.78 0.75 0.49
N ILE A 41 -1.25 1.58 -0.43
CA ILE A 41 -2.68 1.72 -0.75
C ILE A 41 -2.96 1.03 -2.09
N VAL A 42 -3.97 0.17 -2.11
CA VAL A 42 -4.51 -0.43 -3.33
C VAL A 42 -5.85 0.20 -3.63
N ILE A 43 -6.05 0.60 -4.87
CA ILE A 43 -7.33 1.10 -5.38
C ILE A 43 -7.86 0.15 -6.45
N GLY A 44 -9.12 -0.23 -6.31
CA GLY A 44 -9.87 -0.99 -7.30
C GLY A 44 -10.84 -0.10 -8.07
N THR A 45 -10.74 -0.14 -9.40
CA THR A 45 -11.61 0.65 -10.27
C THR A 45 -12.65 -0.22 -10.98
N PHE A 46 -13.74 0.42 -11.42
CA PHE A 46 -14.71 -0.21 -12.30
C PHE A 46 -14.07 -0.65 -13.64
N GLY A 47 -13.11 0.13 -14.13
CA GLY A 47 -12.38 -0.09 -15.39
C GLY A 47 -11.39 -1.25 -15.37
N LYS A 48 -11.56 -2.19 -14.44
CA LYS A 48 -10.75 -3.41 -14.28
C LYS A 48 -9.27 -3.11 -13.98
N GLN A 49 -9.00 -2.03 -13.26
CA GLN A 49 -7.64 -1.67 -12.86
C GLN A 49 -7.47 -1.78 -11.35
N LEU A 50 -6.30 -2.29 -10.97
CA LEU A 50 -5.73 -2.14 -9.64
C LEU A 50 -4.59 -1.14 -9.73
N LEU A 51 -4.66 -0.10 -8.91
CA LEU A 51 -3.63 0.92 -8.78
C LEU A 51 -2.95 0.74 -7.41
N LEU A 52 -1.64 0.63 -7.40
CA LEU A 52 -0.84 0.49 -6.18
C LEU A 52 -0.10 1.80 -5.93
N TYR A 53 -0.35 2.39 -4.77
CA TYR A 53 0.25 3.63 -4.33
C TYR A 53 1.18 3.38 -3.14
N ARG A 54 2.39 3.92 -3.24
CA ARG A 54 3.38 3.90 -2.17
C ARG A 54 3.64 5.31 -1.66
N TRP A 55 3.91 5.42 -0.37
CA TRP A 55 4.36 6.66 0.23
C TRP A 55 5.83 6.94 -0.11
N VAL A 56 6.08 8.11 -0.69
CA VAL A 56 7.43 8.62 -0.95
C VAL A 56 7.67 9.80 -0.04
N ASP A 57 8.68 9.68 0.82
CA ASP A 57 9.14 10.78 1.68
C ASP A 57 9.80 11.85 0.81
N GLU A 58 9.34 13.10 0.87
CA GLU A 58 10.07 14.20 0.24
C GLU A 58 11.34 14.41 1.04
N LYS A 59 12.50 14.21 0.38
CA LYS A 59 13.78 14.56 1.00
C LYS A 59 13.71 16.04 1.37
N ALA A 60 13.97 16.34 2.65
CA ALA A 60 14.08 17.70 3.12
C ALA A 60 15.25 18.40 2.40
N SER A 61 14.96 19.02 1.25
CA SER A 61 15.81 20.04 0.69
C SER A 61 15.71 21.23 1.64
N ASP A 62 16.81 21.47 2.35
CA ASP A 62 17.10 22.58 3.27
C ASP A 62 16.68 22.40 4.74
N PRO A 63 17.65 22.23 5.67
CA PRO A 63 17.42 22.14 7.11
C PRO A 63 17.06 23.48 7.80
N ALA A 64 16.79 24.55 7.04
CA ALA A 64 16.62 25.91 7.56
C ALA A 64 15.16 26.34 7.80
N ALA A 65 14.17 25.55 7.39
CA ALA A 65 12.74 25.90 7.50
C ALA A 65 11.97 25.04 8.53
N ALA A 66 12.66 24.53 9.55
CA ALA A 66 12.07 23.73 10.63
C ALA A 66 11.49 24.64 11.73
N THR A 67 10.41 25.37 11.40
CA THR A 67 9.54 25.97 12.43
C THR A 67 8.09 25.68 12.09
N ASP A 68 7.42 25.07 13.07
CA ASP A 68 6.01 24.71 13.18
C ASP A 68 5.48 23.50 12.40
N LYS A 69 5.19 22.44 13.17
CA LYS A 69 4.44 21.22 12.85
C LYS A 69 4.98 20.42 11.66
N VAL A 70 5.93 19.54 12.00
CA VAL A 70 6.46 18.48 11.11
C VAL A 70 5.35 17.48 10.79
N LEU A 71 4.43 17.84 9.91
CA LEU A 71 3.75 16.83 9.10
C LEU A 71 4.84 16.24 8.18
N PRO A 72 5.01 14.92 8.11
CA PRO A 72 5.92 14.33 7.13
C PRO A 72 5.48 14.82 5.75
N ARG A 73 6.31 15.66 5.12
CA ARG A 73 6.10 16.10 3.75
C ARG A 73 6.46 14.91 2.86
N GLY A 74 5.45 14.30 2.28
CA GLY A 74 5.57 13.19 1.37
C GLY A 74 4.30 13.10 0.55
N HIS A 75 4.35 12.33 -0.52
CA HIS A 75 3.21 12.12 -1.38
C HIS A 75 3.10 10.65 -1.76
N TYR A 76 1.89 10.25 -2.12
CA TYR A 76 1.65 8.93 -2.66
C TYR A 76 1.89 8.94 -4.16
N GLU A 77 2.76 8.06 -4.63
CA GLU A 77 3.02 7.84 -6.05
C GLU A 77 2.44 6.50 -6.50
N CYS A 78 1.86 6.47 -7.71
CA CYS A 78 1.37 5.23 -8.31
C CYS A 78 2.56 4.40 -8.82
N VAL A 79 2.98 3.41 -8.03
CA VAL A 79 4.14 2.56 -8.34
C VAL A 79 3.81 1.51 -9.38
N SER A 80 2.61 0.95 -9.32
CA SER A 80 2.23 -0.16 -10.20
C SER A 80 0.77 -0.11 -10.58
N ARG A 81 0.50 -0.63 -11.78
CA ARG A 81 -0.84 -0.77 -12.33
C ARG A 81 -1.00 -2.18 -12.87
N ARG A 82 -2.13 -2.81 -12.51
CA ARG A 82 -2.48 -4.15 -12.97
C ARG A 82 -3.90 -4.21 -13.48
N THR A 83 -4.06 -4.72 -14.71
CA THR A 83 -5.37 -5.05 -15.25
C THR A 83 -5.85 -6.39 -14.67
N VAL A 84 -7.10 -6.43 -14.24
CA VAL A 84 -7.78 -7.64 -13.76
C VAL A 84 -8.86 -8.10 -14.73
N ALA A 85 -9.42 -9.29 -14.53
CA ALA A 85 -10.32 -9.92 -15.49
C ALA A 85 -11.72 -9.25 -15.53
N GLY A 86 -12.17 -8.69 -14.40
CA GLY A 86 -13.48 -8.07 -14.24
C GLY A 86 -13.44 -6.72 -13.53
N GLN A 87 -14.61 -6.07 -13.40
CA GLN A 87 -14.77 -4.84 -12.62
C GLN A 87 -14.44 -5.15 -11.16
N VAL A 88 -13.65 -4.31 -10.49
CA VAL A 88 -13.29 -4.55 -9.09
C VAL A 88 -14.44 -4.10 -8.18
N HIS A 89 -14.93 -5.00 -7.35
CA HIS A 89 -16.03 -4.73 -6.41
C HIS A 89 -15.56 -4.55 -4.98
N SER A 90 -14.60 -5.38 -4.55
CA SER A 90 -14.07 -5.33 -3.19
C SER A 90 -12.63 -5.81 -3.16
N LEU A 91 -11.88 -5.28 -2.19
CA LEU A 91 -10.50 -5.61 -1.90
C LEU A 91 -10.38 -6.00 -0.44
N LEU A 92 -9.66 -7.08 -0.17
CA LEU A 92 -9.35 -7.55 1.17
C LEU A 92 -7.88 -7.93 1.26
N TYR A 93 -7.18 -7.34 2.21
CA TYR A 93 -5.82 -7.69 2.58
C TYR A 93 -5.79 -8.11 4.05
N GLY A 94 -4.82 -8.95 4.43
CA GLY A 94 -4.58 -9.32 5.83
C GLY A 94 -4.91 -10.77 6.19
N TYR A 95 -5.19 -11.62 5.20
CA TYR A 95 -5.39 -13.05 5.40
C TYR A 95 -4.36 -13.84 4.59
N ASP A 96 -3.82 -14.89 5.19
CA ASP A 96 -3.06 -15.91 4.49
C ASP A 96 -4.04 -16.96 3.94
N PHE A 97 -4.31 -16.89 2.63
CA PHE A 97 -5.16 -17.86 1.95
C PHE A 97 -4.43 -19.12 1.51
N LEU A 98 -3.09 -19.09 1.48
CA LEU A 98 -2.25 -20.15 0.93
C LEU A 98 -1.61 -21.01 2.01
N GLY A 99 -1.58 -20.54 3.26
CA GLY A 99 -1.02 -21.23 4.41
C GLY A 99 0.51 -21.22 4.44
N ASP A 100 1.15 -20.30 3.72
CA ASP A 100 2.61 -20.17 3.66
C ASP A 100 3.16 -19.07 4.57
N GLY A 101 2.29 -18.42 5.35
CA GLY A 101 2.62 -17.33 6.26
C GLY A 101 2.67 -15.95 5.59
N CYS A 102 2.50 -15.85 4.27
CA CYS A 102 2.44 -14.58 3.56
C CYS A 102 1.01 -14.06 3.47
N LEU A 103 0.81 -12.79 3.84
CA LEU A 103 -0.48 -12.14 3.67
C LEU A 103 -0.80 -11.96 2.20
N CYS A 104 -2.04 -12.29 1.84
CA CYS A 104 -2.54 -12.25 0.48
C CYS A 104 -3.55 -11.10 0.30
N LEU A 105 -3.60 -10.59 -0.92
CA LEU A 105 -4.59 -9.63 -1.39
C LEU A 105 -5.67 -10.37 -2.18
N ALA A 106 -6.88 -10.45 -1.64
CA ALA A 106 -8.06 -10.96 -2.31
C ALA A 106 -8.79 -9.84 -3.05
N VAL A 107 -8.96 -10.03 -4.36
CA VAL A 107 -9.61 -9.09 -5.27
C VAL A 107 -10.88 -9.71 -5.81
N LEU A 108 -12.02 -9.22 -5.32
CA LEU A 108 -13.33 -9.67 -5.81
C LEU A 108 -13.68 -8.89 -7.06
N THR A 109 -13.83 -9.61 -8.18
CA THR A 109 -14.22 -9.03 -9.47
C THR A 109 -15.55 -9.61 -9.95
N SER A 110 -16.16 -8.96 -10.95
CA SER A 110 -17.37 -9.49 -11.60
C SER A 110 -17.20 -10.86 -12.27
N GLN A 111 -15.96 -11.31 -12.49
CA GLN A 111 -15.66 -12.64 -13.06
C GLN A 111 -15.22 -13.68 -12.03
N GLY A 112 -15.04 -13.28 -10.77
CA GLY A 112 -14.60 -14.18 -9.71
C GLY A 112 -13.61 -13.53 -8.74
N LEU A 113 -13.14 -14.32 -7.80
CA LEU A 113 -12.17 -13.93 -6.78
C LEU A 113 -10.74 -14.25 -7.26
N GLN A 114 -9.88 -13.25 -7.27
CA GLN A 114 -8.46 -13.40 -7.57
C GLN A 114 -7.65 -13.21 -6.28
N VAL A 115 -6.87 -14.22 -5.89
CA VAL A 115 -5.95 -14.13 -4.75
C VAL A 115 -4.56 -13.79 -5.29
N LEU A 116 -4.00 -12.68 -4.82
CA LEU A 116 -2.68 -12.19 -5.23
C LEU A 116 -1.73 -12.28 -4.03
N GLN A 117 -0.56 -12.85 -4.27
CA GLN A 117 0.50 -12.97 -3.28
C GLN A 117 1.67 -12.04 -3.63
N CYS A 118 2.42 -11.61 -2.62
CA CYS A 118 3.73 -11.01 -2.81
C CYS A 118 4.68 -11.99 -3.53
N LYS A 119 5.64 -11.47 -4.28
CA LYS A 119 6.64 -12.31 -4.96
C LYS A 119 7.52 -12.99 -3.92
N SER A 120 7.57 -14.33 -3.96
CA SER A 120 8.38 -15.12 -3.03
C SER A 120 9.85 -14.69 -3.03
N GLU A 121 10.43 -14.36 -4.19
CA GLU A 121 11.81 -13.84 -4.32
C GLU A 121 12.04 -12.60 -3.42
N THR A 122 11.15 -11.61 -3.50
CA THR A 122 11.24 -10.37 -2.71
C THR A 122 11.15 -10.64 -1.20
N VAL A 123 10.26 -11.56 -0.81
CA VAL A 123 10.09 -11.96 0.59
C VAL A 123 11.36 -12.66 1.11
N MET A 124 11.91 -13.60 0.33
CA MET A 124 13.11 -14.35 0.71
C MET A 124 14.32 -13.44 0.84
N ASP A 125 14.57 -12.57 -0.13
CA ASP A 125 15.68 -11.60 -0.08
C ASP A 125 15.59 -10.72 1.18
N LEU A 126 14.39 -10.31 1.57
CA LEU A 126 14.18 -9.46 2.74
C LEU A 126 14.34 -10.24 4.04
N LEU A 127 13.89 -11.49 4.10
CA LEU A 127 14.07 -12.37 5.24
C LEU A 127 15.56 -12.68 5.47
N GLU A 128 16.32 -12.97 4.42
CA GLU A 128 17.77 -13.17 4.49
C GLU A 128 18.46 -11.95 5.10
N ARG A 129 18.15 -10.75 4.59
CA ARG A 129 18.71 -9.50 5.12
C ARG A 129 18.34 -9.26 6.59
N ARG A 130 17.11 -9.57 7.01
CA ARG A 130 16.66 -9.43 8.40
C ARG A 130 17.37 -10.43 9.33
N LEU A 131 17.56 -11.66 8.87
CA LEU A 131 18.28 -12.69 9.62
C LEU A 131 19.76 -12.31 9.81
N ASP A 132 20.42 -11.81 8.76
CA ASP A 132 21.80 -11.33 8.84
C ASP A 132 21.97 -10.19 9.86
N CYS A 133 21.04 -9.24 9.90
CA CYS A 133 21.01 -8.17 10.91
C CYS A 133 20.90 -8.73 12.33
N LEU A 134 20.05 -9.74 12.57
CA LEU A 134 19.92 -10.34 13.90
C LEU A 134 21.18 -11.10 14.33
N PHE A 135 21.82 -11.82 13.41
CA PHE A 135 23.05 -12.56 13.74
C PHE A 135 24.23 -11.63 14.05
N THR A 136 24.28 -10.46 13.41
CA THR A 136 25.31 -9.45 13.67
C THR A 136 25.11 -8.76 15.02
N GLU A 137 23.87 -8.51 15.44
CA GLU A 137 23.59 -7.99 16.79
C GLU A 137 23.91 -9.00 17.90
N SER A 138 23.75 -10.31 17.66
CA SER A 138 24.04 -11.35 18.67
C SER A 138 25.54 -11.56 19.00
N LYS A 139 26.43 -10.99 18.19
CA LYS A 139 27.89 -11.12 18.31
C LYS A 139 28.57 -9.91 18.96
N SER A 140 27.85 -8.83 19.24
CA SER A 140 28.32 -7.71 20.08
C SER A 140 27.84 -7.88 21.51
#